data_AF-A0A2G6HL38-F1
#
_entry.id   AF-A0A2G6HL38-F1
#
_cell.length_a   1.000
_cell.length_b   1.000
_cell.length_c   1.000
_cell.angle_alpha   90.00
_cell.angle_beta   90.00
_cell.angle_gamma   90.00
#
_symmetry.space_group_name_H-M   'P 1'
#
loop_
_entity.id
_entity.type
_entity.pdbx_description
1 polymer ?
#
loop_
_entity_poly.entity_id
_entity_poly.type
_entity_poly.pdbx_seq_one_letter_code
_entity_poly.pdbx_strand_id
1 'polypeptide(L)' 'MDGIADILSKKNFDTPPEVRAIKDFVHRQYKHDVQVTLQPRSIVIAAHSAALIGTLRLNAPALQKAAQTEKKLIFRIQ' A
#
# COMPACT_ATOMS: atom_id res chain seq x y z
N MET A 1 -18.50 18.49 9.63
CA MET A 1 -17.22 19.06 9.13
C MET A 1 -16.20 17.97 9.37
N ASP A 2 -16.15 17.04 8.43
CA ASP A 2 -15.54 15.72 8.60
C ASP A 2 -14.59 15.57 7.43
N GLY A 3 -13.28 15.53 7.66
CA GLY A 3 -12.40 15.50 6.50
C GLY A 3 -10.93 15.19 6.68
N ILE A 4 -10.35 15.25 7.89
CA ILE A 4 -8.91 14.97 8.04
C ILE A 4 -8.62 14.10 9.27
N ALA A 5 -9.38 14.26 10.35
CA ALA A 5 -9.16 13.50 11.59
C ALA A 5 -9.54 12.01 11.47
N ASP A 6 -10.54 11.65 10.66
CA ASP A 6 -11.01 10.25 10.55
C ASP A 6 -10.06 9.36 9.73
N ILE A 7 -9.46 9.92 8.66
CA ILE A 7 -8.48 9.22 7.82
C ILE A 7 -7.18 8.97 8.59
N LEU A 8 -6.83 9.86 9.53
CA LEU A 8 -5.66 9.73 10.41
C LEU A 8 -5.93 8.88 11.67
N SER A 9 -7.18 8.67 12.07
CA SER A 9 -7.53 7.93 13.31
C SER A 9 -7.44 6.41 13.18
N LYS A 10 -7.30 5.87 11.97
CA LYS A 10 -6.96 4.44 11.74
C LYS A 10 -5.45 4.18 11.65
N LYS A 11 -4.64 5.05 12.21
CA LYS A 11 -3.21 4.80 12.41
C LYS A 11 -3.07 3.81 13.58
N ASN A 12 -3.44 2.54 13.33
CA ASN A 12 -3.10 1.44 14.22
C ASN A 12 -1.58 1.49 14.41
N PHE A 13 -1.16 1.82 15.62
CA PHE A 13 0.24 1.91 16.03
C PHE A 13 0.98 0.57 15.92
N ASP A 14 0.26 -0.51 15.58
CA ASP A 14 0.74 -1.86 15.25
C ASP A 14 0.80 -2.10 13.73
N THR A 15 1.07 -1.06 12.92
CA THR A 15 1.17 -1.26 11.47
C THR A 15 2.45 -2.05 11.16
N PRO A 16 2.35 -3.24 10.54
CA PRO A 16 3.52 -4.04 10.21
C PRO A 16 4.52 -3.25 9.35
N PRO A 17 5.83 -3.49 9.50
CA PRO A 17 6.86 -2.75 8.76
C PRO A 17 6.66 -2.84 7.24
N GLU A 18 6.22 -3.99 6.75
CA GLU A 18 5.88 -4.23 5.33
C GLU A 18 4.80 -3.25 4.84
N VAL A 19 3.74 -3.04 5.62
CA VAL A 19 2.61 -2.17 5.27
C VAL A 19 3.07 -0.72 5.23
N ARG A 20 3.87 -0.30 6.22
CA ARG A 20 4.42 1.06 6.27
C ARG A 20 5.34 1.33 5.08
N ALA A 21 6.23 0.41 4.76
CA ALA A 21 7.18 0.55 3.67
C ALA A 21 6.48 0.68 2.30
N ILE A 22 5.43 -0.12 2.06
CA ILE A 22 4.63 -0.03 0.83
C ILE A 22 3.96 1.34 0.73
N LYS A 23 3.28 1.78 1.80
CA LYS A 23 2.59 3.09 1.79
C LYS A 23 3.56 4.24 1.57
N ASP A 24 4.70 4.23 2.24
CA ASP A 24 5.73 5.26 2.12
C ASP A 24 6.36 5.28 0.71
N PHE A 25 6.66 4.11 0.14
CA PHE A 25 7.14 3.99 -1.24
C PHE A 25 6.15 4.61 -2.24
N VAL A 26 4.87 4.24 -2.14
CA VAL A 26 3.85 4.73 -3.07
C VAL A 26 3.63 6.24 -2.91
N HIS A 27 3.58 6.73 -1.66
CA HIS A 27 3.41 8.14 -1.38
C HIS A 27 4.60 8.98 -1.88
N ARG A 28 5.84 8.51 -1.68
CA ARG A 28 7.04 9.23 -2.13
C ARG A 28 7.13 9.30 -3.64
N GLN A 29 6.87 8.18 -4.33
CA GLN A 29 7.08 8.08 -5.77
C GLN A 29 5.91 8.62 -6.60
N TYR A 30 4.67 8.41 -6.14
CA TYR A 30 3.48 8.71 -6.92
C TYR A 30 2.60 9.80 -6.30
N LYS A 31 2.90 10.28 -5.09
CA LYS A 31 2.06 11.26 -4.35
C LYS A 31 0.60 10.81 -4.19
N HIS A 32 0.39 9.50 -4.15
CA HIS A 32 -0.91 8.87 -3.97
C HIS A 32 -0.94 8.03 -2.70
N ASP A 33 -2.13 7.88 -2.13
CA ASP A 33 -2.37 7.00 -0.99
C ASP A 33 -2.98 5.67 -1.46
N VAL A 34 -2.71 4.60 -0.72
CA VAL A 34 -3.18 3.25 -1.04
C VAL A 34 -3.60 2.51 0.21
N GLN A 35 -4.65 1.70 0.08
CA GLN A 35 -5.02 0.75 1.11
C GLN A 35 -4.13 -0.48 0.99
N VAL A 36 -3.53 -0.89 2.11
CA VAL A 36 -2.66 -2.06 2.17
C VAL A 36 -3.14 -2.97 3.28
N THR A 37 -3.43 -4.21 2.93
CA THR A 37 -3.91 -5.24 3.86
C THR A 37 -2.91 -6.40 3.84
N LEU A 38 -2.32 -6.67 5.01
CA LEU A 38 -1.43 -7.82 5.20
C LEU A 38 -2.27 -9.10 5.34
N GLN A 39 -1.90 -10.14 4.60
CA GLN A 39 -2.42 -11.50 4.77
C GLN A 39 -1.25 -12.45 5.07
N PRO A 40 -1.51 -13.67 5.57
CA PRO A 40 -0.44 -14.60 5.95
C PRO A 40 0.54 -14.94 4.82
N ARG A 41 0.06 -15.03 3.57
CA ARG A 41 0.87 -15.41 2.38
C ARG A 41 0.94 -14.33 1.30
N SER A 42 0.26 -13.22 1.49
CA SER A 42 0.10 -12.19 0.46
C SER A 42 -0.09 -10.82 1.09
N ILE A 43 0.14 -9.77 0.29
CA ILE A 43 -0.18 -8.39 0.65
C ILE A 43 -1.11 -7.87 -0.41
N VAL A 44 -2.29 -7.41 0.00
CA VAL A 44 -3.24 -6.80 -0.90
C VAL A 44 -3.01 -5.29 -0.90
N ILE A 45 -2.73 -4.74 -2.08
CA ILE A 45 -2.58 -3.32 -2.33
C ILE A 45 -3.76 -2.88 -3.18
N ALA A 46 -4.50 -1.91 -2.68
CA ALA A 46 -5.71 -1.43 -3.31
C ALA A 46 -5.71 0.10 -3.44
N ALA A 47 -6.19 0.58 -4.59
CA ALA A 47 -6.20 2.00 -4.93
C ALA A 47 -7.40 2.35 -5.81
N HIS A 48 -7.81 3.61 -5.79
CA HIS A 48 -8.93 4.13 -6.59
C HIS A 48 -8.63 4.33 -8.09
N SER A 49 -7.41 4.01 -8.53
CA SER A 49 -6.97 4.23 -9.91
C SER A 49 -6.44 2.95 -10.54
N ALA A 50 -7.08 2.53 -11.63
CA ALA A 50 -6.61 1.43 -12.46
C ALA A 50 -5.21 1.67 -13.03
N ALA A 51 -4.90 2.93 -13.39
CA ALA A 51 -3.60 3.33 -13.90
C ALA A 51 -2.52 3.15 -12.82
N LEU A 52 -2.76 3.63 -11.59
CA LEU A 52 -1.84 3.45 -10.47
C LEU A 52 -1.60 1.97 -10.18
N ILE A 53 -2.68 1.16 -10.14
CA ILE A 53 -2.57 -0.29 -9.95
C ILE A 53 -1.73 -0.95 -11.06
N GLY A 54 -1.91 -0.54 -12.31
CA GLY A 54 -1.08 -0.99 -13.44
C GLY A 54 0.39 -0.67 -13.22
N THR A 55 0.71 0.56 -12.85
CA THR A 55 2.09 0.99 -12.57
C THR A 55 2.70 0.26 -11.38
N LEU A 56 1.96 0.09 -10.27
CA LEU A 56 2.45 -0.64 -9.11
C LEU A 56 2.71 -2.12 -9.42
N ARG A 57 1.89 -2.71 -10.28
CA ARG A 57 2.07 -4.10 -10.74
C ARG A 57 3.37 -4.25 -11.55
N LEU A 58 3.66 -3.30 -12.44
CA LEU A 58 4.92 -3.29 -13.20
C LEU A 58 6.15 -3.13 -12.27
N ASN A 59 5.98 -2.41 -11.16
CA ASN A 59 7.02 -2.16 -10.17
C ASN A 59 6.98 -3.13 -8.97
N ALA A 60 6.23 -4.23 -9.06
CA ALA A 60 6.04 -5.17 -7.95
C ALA A 60 7.36 -5.68 -7.34
N PRO A 61 8.42 -6.02 -8.12
CA PRO A 61 9.70 -6.43 -7.55
C PRO A 61 10.39 -5.33 -6.72
N ALA A 62 10.27 -4.06 -7.15
CA ALA A 62 10.81 -2.93 -6.41
C ALA A 62 10.05 -2.69 -5.10
N LEU A 63 8.72 -2.83 -5.13
CA LEU A 63 7.88 -2.78 -3.92
C LEU A 63 8.22 -3.89 -2.93
N GLN A 64 8.41 -5.12 -3.39
CA GLN A 64 8.81 -6.25 -2.54
C GLN A 64 10.17 -6.01 -1.87
N LYS A 65 11.15 -5.50 -2.64
CA LYS A 65 12.46 -5.12 -2.10
C LYS A 65 12.36 -4.00 -1.06
N ALA A 66 11.59 -2.94 -1.35
CA ALA A 66 11.41 -1.82 -0.44
C ALA A 66 10.71 -2.24 0.87
N ALA A 67 9.77 -3.18 0.79
CA ALA A 67 9.05 -3.71 1.95
C ALA A 67 9.72 -4.92 2.60
N GLN A 68 10.90 -5.33 2.11
CA GLN A 68 11.66 -6.49 2.59
C GLN A 68 10.79 -7.75 2.76
N THR A 69 9.96 -8.02 1.76
CA THR A 69 8.96 -9.10 1.81
C THR A 69 9.00 -9.97 0.56
N GLU A 70 8.88 -11.27 0.76
CA GLU A 70 8.71 -12.27 -0.30
C GLU A 70 7.24 -12.63 -0.54
N LYS A 71 6.32 -12.03 0.23
CA LYS A 71 4.89 -12.29 0.11
C LYS A 71 4.38 -11.88 -1.27
N LYS A 72 3.41 -12.64 -1.78
CA LYS A 72 2.77 -12.34 -3.07
C LYS A 72 2.01 -11.02 -2.99
N LEU A 73 2.36 -10.06 -3.84
CA LEU A 73 1.60 -8.81 -3.96
C LEU A 73 0.35 -9.04 -4.83
N ILE A 74 -0.81 -8.66 -4.32
CA ILE A 74 -2.09 -8.71 -5.01
C ILE A 74 -2.59 -7.29 -5.19
N PHE A 75 -2.85 -6.87 -6.42
CA PHE A 75 -3.29 -5.52 -6.74
C PHE A 75 -4.78 -5.48 -7.10
N ARG A 76 -5.55 -4.57 -6.48
CA ARG A 76 -7.00 -4.43 -6.68
C ARG A 76 -7.39 -2.96 -6.86
N ILE A 77 -8.48 -2.72 -7.59
CA ILE A 77 -9.08 -1.38 -7.71
C ILE A 77 -10.24 -1.31 -6.72
N GLN A 78 -10.40 -0.16 -6.06
CA GLN A 78 -11.47 0.11 -5.08
C GLN A 78 -12.34 1.30 -5.48
#